data_AF-A0A7K6Z9H6-F1
#
_entry.id   AF-A0A7K6Z9H6-F1
#
_cell.length_a   1.000
_cell.length_b   1.000
_cell.length_c   1.000
_cell.angle_alpha   90.00
_cell.angle_beta   90.00
_cell.angle_gamma   90.00
#
_symmetry.space_group_name_H-M   'P 1'
#
loop_
_entity.id
_entity.type
_entity.pdbx_description
1 polymer ?
#
loop_
_entity_poly.entity_id
_entity_poly.type
_entity_poly.pdbx_seq_one_letter_code
_entity_poly.pdbx_strand_id
1 'polypeptide(L)'
;RQLGCGTAVSAPSSAHFGEGSGRIWLDSVNCTGTEATLSECQARPWGSNSCDHREDAGVVCSGDPRMNTPLSPFTDEDTSGQRLLRLVNGSNSCLGRVEVFHDQKWGTVCDDSWDLQDAAVVCRQLGCG
;
A
#
# COMPACT_ATOMS: atom_id res chain seq x y z
N ARG A 1 -16.36 -8.46 18.59
CA ARG A 1 -16.77 -7.03 18.39
C ARG A 1 -15.49 -6.25 18.11
N GLN A 2 -15.09 -6.17 16.84
CA GLN A 2 -13.80 -5.63 16.41
C GLN A 2 -13.83 -4.10 16.51
N LEU A 3 -12.89 -3.54 17.27
CA LEU A 3 -12.81 -2.11 17.54
C LEU A 3 -11.94 -1.45 16.45
N GLY A 4 -12.59 -0.79 15.49
CA GLY A 4 -12.20 0.56 15.07
C GLY A 4 -10.87 0.83 14.38
N CYS A 5 -10.24 -0.14 13.71
CA CYS A 5 -9.33 0.20 12.61
C CYS A 5 -10.18 0.16 11.33
N GLY A 6 -10.13 1.20 10.49
CA GLY A 6 -10.93 1.30 9.26
C GLY A 6 -10.83 0.08 8.31
N THR A 7 -11.39 0.18 7.12
CA THR A 7 -11.20 -0.79 6.03
C THR A 7 -10.68 -0.07 4.79
N ALA A 8 -10.20 -0.84 3.81
CA ALA A 8 -10.12 -0.34 2.44
C ALA A 8 -11.50 0.15 2.00
N VAL A 9 -11.52 1.37 1.46
CA VAL A 9 -12.72 2.02 0.89
C VAL A 9 -12.69 1.86 -0.62
N SER A 10 -11.52 2.01 -1.24
CA SER A 10 -11.34 1.79 -2.66
C SER A 10 -9.89 1.41 -3.01
N ALA A 11 -9.76 0.83 -4.20
CA ALA A 11 -8.50 0.51 -4.87
C ALA A 11 -8.41 1.30 -6.19
N PRO A 12 -8.10 2.61 -6.16
CA PRO A 12 -8.02 3.41 -7.38
C PRO A 12 -6.95 2.89 -8.35
N SER A 13 -7.30 2.88 -9.62
CA SER A 13 -6.43 2.52 -10.74
C SER A 13 -6.02 3.76 -11.54
N SER A 14 -5.30 3.55 -12.63
CA SER A 14 -5.05 4.51 -13.69
C SER A 14 -4.40 5.81 -13.21
N ALA A 15 -3.41 5.68 -12.30
CA ALA A 15 -2.67 6.80 -11.74
C ALA A 15 -3.58 7.88 -11.13
N HIS A 16 -4.67 7.49 -10.46
CA HIS A 16 -5.62 8.42 -9.83
C HIS A 16 -4.96 9.47 -8.92
N PHE A 17 -3.87 9.10 -8.23
CA PHE A 17 -3.06 10.01 -7.38
C PHE A 17 -1.87 10.63 -8.11
N GLY A 18 -1.91 10.63 -9.45
CA GLY A 18 -0.83 11.02 -10.34
C GLY A 18 0.17 9.90 -10.58
N GLU A 19 0.84 9.99 -11.72
CA GLU A 19 1.91 9.09 -12.13
C GLU A 19 3.08 9.15 -11.13
N GLY A 20 3.65 8.00 -10.85
CA GLY A 20 4.90 7.86 -10.14
C GLY A 20 6.10 8.01 -11.06
N SER A 21 7.23 7.50 -10.61
CA SER A 21 8.47 7.54 -11.38
C SER A 21 9.38 6.38 -11.01
N GLY A 22 10.33 6.08 -11.89
CA GLY A 22 11.34 5.06 -11.64
C GLY A 22 10.85 3.68 -12.06
N ARG A 23 10.96 2.71 -11.15
CA ARG A 23 10.62 1.31 -11.46
C ARG A 23 9.23 0.99 -10.91
N ILE A 24 8.46 0.23 -11.67
CA ILE A 24 7.27 -0.45 -11.19
C ILE A 24 7.72 -1.79 -10.62
N TRP A 25 7.53 -2.01 -9.32
CA TRP A 25 8.07 -3.17 -8.60
C TRP A 25 7.13 -4.36 -8.60
N LEU A 26 5.83 -4.12 -8.48
CA LEU A 26 4.80 -5.15 -8.40
C LEU A 26 3.80 -5.01 -9.55
N ASP A 27 3.32 -6.14 -10.03
CA ASP A 27 2.35 -6.28 -11.13
C ASP A 27 1.54 -7.56 -10.90
N SER A 28 0.24 -7.50 -11.22
CA SER A 28 -0.73 -8.58 -11.06
C SER A 28 -0.75 -9.09 -9.62
N VAL A 29 -0.80 -8.14 -8.68
CA VAL A 29 -0.95 -8.44 -7.26
C VAL A 29 -2.32 -9.10 -7.06
N ASN A 30 -2.34 -10.17 -6.28
CA ASN A 30 -3.54 -10.95 -6.01
C ASN A 30 -3.50 -11.42 -4.56
N CYS A 31 -3.86 -10.51 -3.66
CA CYS A 31 -3.98 -10.79 -2.24
C CYS A 31 -5.28 -11.54 -1.95
N THR A 32 -5.25 -12.41 -0.95
CA THR A 32 -6.46 -12.97 -0.32
C THR A 32 -7.13 -11.96 0.60
N GLY A 33 -6.42 -10.92 1.03
CA GLY A 33 -6.87 -9.90 1.98
C GLY A 33 -6.46 -10.22 3.43
N THR A 34 -5.70 -11.30 3.66
CA THR A 34 -5.30 -11.79 5.00
C THR A 34 -3.80 -11.69 5.28
N GLU A 35 -3.02 -11.35 4.26
CA GLU A 35 -1.57 -11.19 4.29
C GLU A 35 -1.13 -10.07 5.26
N ALA A 36 -0.02 -10.26 5.97
CA ALA A 36 0.44 -9.22 6.90
C ALA A 36 1.03 -8.02 6.14
N THR A 37 1.64 -8.28 4.98
CA THR A 37 2.28 -7.28 4.13
C THR A 37 1.95 -7.49 2.65
N LEU A 38 1.97 -6.41 1.86
CA LEU A 38 1.71 -6.48 0.41
C LEU A 38 2.70 -7.39 -0.32
N SER A 39 3.94 -7.48 0.18
CA SER A 39 5.00 -8.34 -0.37
C SER A 39 4.75 -9.85 -0.21
N GLU A 40 3.82 -10.26 0.65
CA GLU A 40 3.43 -11.66 0.83
C GLU A 40 2.35 -12.10 -0.16
N CYS A 41 1.67 -11.16 -0.83
CA CYS A 41 0.65 -11.49 -1.80
C CYS A 41 1.28 -12.13 -3.04
N GLN A 42 0.50 -13.00 -3.70
CA GLN A 42 0.92 -13.53 -4.98
C GLN A 42 1.01 -12.37 -5.99
N ALA A 43 2.13 -12.27 -6.69
CA ALA A 43 2.36 -11.28 -7.73
C ALA A 43 3.33 -11.85 -8.77
N ARG A 44 3.52 -11.14 -9.89
CA ARG A 44 4.61 -11.45 -10.82
C ARG A 44 5.98 -11.21 -10.15
N PRO A 45 7.06 -11.81 -10.67
CA PRO A 45 8.40 -11.57 -10.13
C PRO A 45 8.71 -10.07 -10.05
N TRP A 46 9.35 -9.64 -8.96
CA TRP A 46 9.66 -8.24 -8.70
C TRP A 46 10.31 -7.55 -9.90
N GLY A 47 9.74 -6.41 -10.29
CA GLY A 47 10.23 -5.60 -11.39
C GLY A 47 9.98 -6.19 -12.79
N SER A 48 9.20 -7.27 -12.90
CA SER A 48 8.70 -7.82 -14.16
C SER A 48 7.27 -7.36 -14.39
N ASN A 49 7.09 -6.42 -15.31
CA ASN A 49 5.80 -5.83 -15.67
C ASN A 49 5.81 -5.35 -17.12
N SER A 50 4.63 -5.11 -17.67
CA SER A 50 4.44 -4.44 -18.97
C SER A 50 3.79 -3.06 -18.86
N CYS A 51 3.58 -2.60 -17.63
CA CYS A 51 2.84 -1.38 -17.35
C CYS A 51 3.70 -0.13 -17.55
N ASP A 52 3.03 1.01 -17.73
CA ASP A 52 3.63 2.33 -17.56
C ASP A 52 3.04 3.06 -16.33
N HIS A 53 3.53 4.26 -16.00
CA HIS A 53 3.09 4.95 -14.78
C HIS A 53 1.65 5.47 -14.83
N ARG A 54 0.98 5.42 -15.99
CA ARG A 54 -0.47 5.68 -16.08
C ARG A 54 -1.28 4.58 -15.43
N GLU A 55 -0.68 3.43 -15.17
CA GLU A 55 -1.28 2.25 -14.55
C GLU A 55 -0.84 2.12 -13.08
N ASP A 56 -0.33 3.20 -12.47
CA ASP A 56 0.05 3.14 -11.06
C ASP A 56 -1.19 3.04 -10.15
N ALA A 57 -1.16 2.03 -9.28
CA ALA A 57 -2.20 1.73 -8.32
C ALA A 57 -2.19 2.67 -7.11
N GLY A 58 -3.39 2.93 -6.58
CA GLY A 58 -3.61 3.69 -5.37
C GLY A 58 -4.49 2.97 -4.35
N VAL A 59 -4.62 3.56 -3.17
CA VAL A 59 -5.54 3.10 -2.13
C VAL A 59 -6.24 4.27 -1.47
N VAL A 60 -7.46 4.03 -1.00
CA VAL A 60 -8.16 4.88 -0.03
C VAL A 60 -8.62 4.01 1.12
N CYS A 61 -8.17 4.34 2.34
CA CYS A 61 -8.59 3.68 3.56
C CYS A 61 -9.55 4.58 4.36
N SER A 62 -10.36 3.99 5.25
CA SER A 62 -11.28 4.74 6.11
C SER A 62 -10.69 5.12 7.48
N GLY A 63 -9.46 4.72 7.79
CA GLY A 63 -8.81 5.05 9.06
C GLY A 63 -8.58 6.54 9.27
N ASP A 64 -8.78 6.98 10.51
CA ASP A 64 -8.53 8.35 10.95
C ASP A 64 -7.01 8.58 11.13
N PRO A 65 -6.40 9.59 10.47
CA PRO A 65 -5.00 9.97 10.67
C PRO A 65 -4.60 10.17 12.14
N ARG A 66 -5.57 10.46 13.03
CA ARG A 66 -5.37 10.74 14.46
C ARG A 66 -5.35 9.49 15.33
N MET A 67 -5.87 8.37 14.84
CA MET A 67 -5.82 7.07 15.53
C MET A 67 -4.55 6.28 15.19
N ASN A 68 -3.71 6.81 14.29
CA ASN A 68 -2.39 6.26 13.96
C ASN A 68 -1.34 6.51 15.07
N THR A 69 -1.77 6.98 16.25
CA THR A 69 -0.95 6.90 17.46
C THR A 69 -0.78 5.44 17.82
N PRO A 70 0.46 4.93 17.97
CA PRO A 70 0.67 3.59 18.49
C PRO A 70 -0.11 3.48 19.79
N LEU A 71 -0.93 2.44 19.96
CA LEU A 71 -1.63 2.15 21.22
C LEU A 71 -0.67 1.72 22.34
N SER A 72 0.56 2.24 22.33
CA SER A 72 1.64 1.83 23.20
C SER A 72 2.67 2.94 23.34
N PRO A 73 3.00 3.36 24.57
CA PRO A 73 4.19 4.18 24.85
C PRO A 73 5.50 3.37 24.78
N PHE A 74 5.48 2.12 24.28
CA PHE A 74 6.69 1.43 23.88
C PHE A 74 7.15 2.03 22.56
N THR A 75 8.14 2.92 22.65
CA THR A 75 9.03 3.22 21.53
C THR A 75 9.64 1.90 21.08
N ASP A 76 9.07 1.28 20.05
CA ASP A 76 9.78 0.26 19.29
C ASP A 76 10.90 0.97 18.54
N GLU A 77 12.03 1.09 19.24
CA GLU A 77 13.37 1.42 18.74
C GLU A 77 13.87 0.35 17.73
N ASP A 78 12.96 -0.27 16.98
CA ASP A 78 13.19 -1.37 16.03
C ASP A 78 12.26 -1.33 14.79
N THR A 79 11.12 -0.63 14.81
CA THR A 79 10.19 -0.60 13.64
C THR A 79 10.58 0.43 12.56
N SER A 80 11.60 1.25 12.78
CA SER A 80 12.07 2.22 11.79
C SER A 80 12.78 1.56 10.58
N GLY A 81 13.08 0.26 10.64
CA GLY A 81 13.82 -0.47 9.60
C GLY A 81 12.98 -1.12 8.50
N GLN A 82 11.65 -1.22 8.64
CA GLN A 82 10.84 -2.13 7.81
C GLN A 82 9.52 -1.55 7.27
N ARG A 83 9.31 -0.23 7.25
CA ARG A 83 8.18 0.31 6.49
C ARG A 83 8.51 0.31 5.00
N LEU A 84 8.45 -0.87 4.39
CA LEU A 84 8.70 -1.13 2.96
C LEU A 84 7.53 -0.70 2.07
N LEU A 85 6.57 0.07 2.61
CA LEU A 85 5.38 0.56 1.92
C LEU A 85 5.05 1.98 2.37
N ARG A 86 4.69 2.86 1.42
CA ARG A 86 4.21 4.21 1.69
C ARG A 86 3.10 4.63 0.72
N LEU A 87 2.32 5.62 1.12
CA LEU A 87 1.33 6.28 0.25
C LEU A 87 1.81 7.69 -0.12
N VAL A 88 1.73 8.02 -1.41
CA VAL A 88 2.22 9.29 -1.96
C VAL A 88 1.07 10.03 -2.67
N ASN A 89 1.14 11.37 -2.69
CA ASN A 89 0.17 12.25 -3.36
C ASN A 89 -1.30 12.12 -2.88
N GLY A 90 -1.51 11.61 -1.66
CA GLY A 90 -2.79 11.72 -0.98
C GLY A 90 -2.93 12.97 -0.13
N SER A 91 -4.16 13.33 0.21
CA SER A 91 -4.46 14.43 1.14
C SER A 91 -4.15 14.09 2.60
N ASN A 92 -3.85 12.83 2.93
CA ASN A 92 -3.41 12.38 4.26
C ASN A 92 -2.60 11.06 4.14
N SER A 93 -2.18 10.50 5.28
CA SER A 93 -1.35 9.28 5.34
C SER A 93 -2.06 7.97 5.02
N CYS A 94 -3.39 7.99 4.82
CA CYS A 94 -4.24 6.81 4.64
C CYS A 94 -4.90 6.74 3.26
N LEU A 95 -4.42 7.55 2.32
CA LEU A 95 -4.79 7.46 0.92
C LEU A 95 -3.64 7.95 0.04
N GLY A 96 -3.56 7.47 -1.20
CA GLY A 96 -2.51 7.86 -2.14
C GLY A 96 -2.09 6.74 -3.07
N ARG A 97 -1.14 7.04 -3.97
CA ARG A 97 -0.44 6.06 -4.80
C ARG A 97 0.38 5.14 -3.91
N VAL A 98 0.33 3.85 -4.19
CA VAL A 98 1.08 2.83 -3.43
C VAL A 98 2.50 2.74 -3.96
N GLU A 99 3.48 2.90 -3.07
CA GLU A 99 4.88 2.70 -3.39
C GLU A 99 5.51 1.71 -2.41
N VAL A 100 6.34 0.81 -2.92
CA VAL A 100 7.06 -0.23 -2.15
C VAL A 100 8.57 -0.04 -2.26
N PHE A 101 9.28 -0.42 -1.20
CA PHE A 101 10.73 -0.36 -1.14
C PHE A 101 11.33 -1.75 -1.39
N HIS A 102 12.08 -1.88 -2.48
CA HIS A 102 12.76 -3.11 -2.88
C HIS A 102 14.11 -2.77 -3.52
N ASP A 103 15.14 -3.60 -3.30
CA ASP A 103 16.49 -3.36 -3.81
C ASP A 103 17.02 -1.92 -3.55
N GLN A 104 16.80 -1.44 -2.32
CA GLN A 104 17.20 -0.11 -1.86
C GLN A 104 16.57 1.06 -2.63
N LYS A 105 15.47 0.83 -3.35
CA LYS A 105 14.77 1.84 -4.17
C LYS A 105 13.27 1.78 -3.99
N TRP A 106 12.66 2.97 -3.95
CA TRP A 106 11.21 3.10 -4.05
C TRP A 106 10.76 2.88 -5.49
N GLY A 107 9.60 2.24 -5.63
CA GLY A 107 8.94 2.03 -6.90
C GLY A 107 7.44 1.83 -6.70
N THR A 108 6.70 1.87 -7.80
CA THR A 108 5.23 1.85 -7.78
C THR A 108 4.69 0.43 -7.97
N VAL A 109 3.37 0.30 -7.89
CA VAL A 109 2.63 -0.94 -8.10
C VAL A 109 1.71 -0.74 -9.30
N CYS A 110 1.70 -1.68 -10.25
CA CYS A 110 0.78 -1.65 -11.37
C CYS A 110 -0.65 -2.02 -10.93
N ASP A 111 -1.66 -1.43 -11.58
CA ASP A 111 -3.07 -1.62 -11.31
C ASP A 111 -3.67 -2.88 -11.97
N ASP A 112 -2.87 -3.63 -12.74
CA ASP A 112 -3.26 -4.94 -13.26
C ASP A 112 -3.67 -5.87 -12.11
N SER A 113 -4.93 -6.34 -12.16
CA SER A 113 -5.59 -7.14 -11.11
C SER A 113 -5.78 -6.44 -9.75
N TRP A 114 -5.43 -5.15 -9.63
CA TRP A 114 -5.49 -4.42 -8.38
C TRP A 114 -6.92 -4.23 -7.87
N ASP A 115 -7.21 -4.76 -6.69
CA ASP A 115 -8.57 -4.79 -6.15
C ASP A 115 -8.69 -4.42 -4.65
N LEU A 116 -9.89 -4.59 -4.11
CA LEU A 116 -10.18 -4.27 -2.71
C LEU A 116 -9.45 -5.18 -1.70
N GLN A 117 -9.10 -6.42 -2.08
CA GLN A 117 -8.35 -7.32 -1.23
C GLN A 117 -6.90 -6.87 -1.12
N ASP A 118 -6.31 -6.39 -2.22
CA ASP A 118 -4.97 -5.79 -2.22
C ASP A 118 -4.95 -4.52 -1.38
N ALA A 119 -5.92 -3.62 -1.61
CA ALA A 119 -6.10 -2.41 -0.83
C ALA A 119 -6.28 -2.70 0.66
N ALA A 120 -6.98 -3.79 1.03
CA ALA A 120 -7.18 -4.16 2.43
C ALA A 120 -5.87 -4.53 3.12
N VAL A 121 -4.98 -5.25 2.45
CA VAL A 121 -3.63 -5.55 2.97
C VAL A 121 -2.84 -4.26 3.18
N VAL A 122 -2.87 -3.33 2.22
CA VAL A 122 -2.19 -2.03 2.33
C VAL A 122 -2.71 -1.22 3.52
N CYS A 123 -4.03 -1.09 3.65
CA CYS A 123 -4.65 -0.32 4.74
C CYS A 123 -4.28 -0.90 6.11
N ARG A 124 -4.29 -2.24 6.25
CA ARG A 124 -3.92 -2.94 7.48
C ARG A 124 -2.44 -2.77 7.80
N GLN A 125 -1.56 -2.96 6.81
CA GLN A 125 -0.11 -2.80 6.96
C GLN A 125 0.27 -1.38 7.42
N LEU A 126 -0.52 -0.37 7.04
CA LEU A 126 -0.29 1.02 7.40
C LEU A 126 -0.98 1.47 8.70
N GLY A 127 -1.81 0.63 9.33
CA GLY A 127 -2.63 1.04 10.47
C GLY A 127 -3.76 2.03 10.10
N CYS A 128 -4.08 2.13 8.81
CA CYS A 128 -5.13 2.99 8.26
C CYS A 128 -6.45 2.24 8.07
N GLY A 129 -6.51 0.97 8.49
CA GLY A 129 -7.68 0.13 8.39
C GLY A 129 -7.44 -1.28 8.84
#